data_AF-R9K1R8-F1
#
_entry.id   AF-R9K1R8-F1
#
_cell.length_a   1.000
_cell.length_b   1.000
_cell.length_c   1.000
_cell.angle_alpha   90.00
_cell.angle_beta   90.00
_cell.angle_gamma   90.00
#
_symmetry.space_group_name_H-M   'P 1'
#
loop_
_entity.id
_entity.type
_entity.pdbx_description
1 polymer ?
#
loop_
_entity_poly.entity_id
_entity_poly.type
_entity_poly.pdbx_seq_one_letter_code
_entity_poly.pdbx_strand_id
1 'polypeptide(L)'
;MERKNTDELKNHFSAYVKQAVKNTKGHYLDKKCRVERNETNYEEELAVPGQGIEDLLRERDLLSDQIFRGVIESRLLLDQIEDYRIFQAITSLAERQKDVIVLRIFYEKSFREIGLIVGMEEKKAENTYYNAVKKIRKILGGARDGI
;
A
#
# COMPACT_ATOMS: atom_id res chain seq x y z
N MET A 1 -19.74 -6.48 59.90
CA MET A 1 -20.01 -5.51 58.81
C MET A 1 -18.82 -5.36 57.85
N GLU A 2 -17.57 -5.43 58.31
CA GLU A 2 -16.37 -5.18 57.48
C GLU A 2 -16.17 -6.12 56.28
N ARG A 3 -16.49 -7.43 56.40
CA ARG A 3 -16.26 -8.40 55.30
C ARG A 3 -17.09 -8.14 54.03
N LYS A 4 -18.30 -7.58 54.17
CA LYS A 4 -19.16 -7.24 53.01
C LYS A 4 -18.59 -6.05 52.22
N ASN A 5 -18.08 -5.03 52.92
CA ASN A 5 -17.43 -3.87 52.30
C ASN A 5 -16.18 -4.25 51.51
N THR A 6 -15.40 -5.22 51.99
CA THR A 6 -14.21 -5.69 51.26
C THR A 6 -14.54 -6.46 49.97
N ASP A 7 -15.63 -7.22 49.95
CA ASP A 7 -16.07 -7.94 48.75
C ASP A 7 -16.74 -7.00 47.73
N GLU A 8 -17.49 -5.99 48.19
CA GLU A 8 -18.01 -4.92 47.33
C GLU A 8 -16.88 -4.11 46.70
N LEU A 9 -15.85 -3.76 47.47
CA LEU A 9 -14.67 -3.04 46.97
C LEU A 9 -13.91 -3.87 45.93
N LYS A 10 -13.71 -5.17 46.19
CA LYS A 10 -13.09 -6.10 45.22
C LYS A 10 -13.91 -6.21 43.93
N ASN A 11 -15.24 -6.25 44.03
CA ASN A 11 -16.13 -6.30 42.88
C ASN A 11 -16.07 -4.99 42.08
N HIS A 12 -16.06 -3.84 42.73
CA HIS A 12 -15.90 -2.54 42.07
C HIS A 12 -14.55 -2.43 41.37
N PHE A 13 -13.47 -2.81 42.05
CA PHE A 13 -12.13 -2.82 41.46
C PHE A 13 -12.07 -3.75 40.24
N SER A 14 -12.62 -4.96 40.35
CA SER A 14 -12.65 -5.94 39.25
C SER A 14 -13.47 -5.44 38.06
N ALA A 15 -14.63 -4.80 38.31
CA ALA A 15 -15.45 -4.20 37.26
C ALA A 15 -14.71 -3.05 36.56
N TYR A 16 -14.06 -2.20 37.34
CA TYR A 16 -13.25 -1.09 36.82
C TYR A 16 -12.10 -1.60 35.94
N VAL A 17 -11.32 -2.58 36.42
CA VAL A 17 -10.20 -3.15 35.66
C VAL A 17 -10.69 -3.80 34.37
N LYS A 18 -11.78 -4.57 34.41
CA LYS A 18 -12.39 -5.15 33.21
C LYS A 18 -12.78 -4.08 32.19
N GLN A 19 -13.40 -2.99 32.66
CA GLN A 19 -13.81 -1.89 31.79
C GLN A 19 -12.60 -1.12 31.23
N ALA A 20 -11.58 -0.88 32.04
CA ALA A 20 -10.34 -0.22 31.63
C ALA A 20 -9.63 -1.02 30.54
N VAL A 21 -9.49 -2.34 30.70
CA VAL A 21 -8.90 -3.22 29.67
C VAL A 21 -9.72 -3.18 28.38
N LYS A 22 -11.05 -3.22 28.47
CA LYS A 22 -11.93 -3.14 27.30
C LYS A 22 -11.75 -1.82 26.54
N ASN A 23 -11.72 -0.70 27.26
CA ASN A 23 -11.52 0.63 26.68
C ASN A 23 -10.14 0.75 26.03
N THR A 24 -9.08 0.32 26.72
CA THR A 24 -7.71 0.33 26.19
C THR A 24 -7.58 -0.51 24.92
N LYS A 25 -8.22 -1.69 24.88
CA LYS A 25 -8.25 -2.53 23.67
C LYS A 25 -8.97 -1.82 22.52
N GLY A 26 -10.10 -1.17 22.78
CA GLY A 26 -10.82 -0.35 21.78
C GLY A 26 -9.94 0.76 21.22
N HIS A 27 -9.34 1.58 22.10
CA HIS A 27 -8.44 2.66 21.69
C HIS A 27 -7.22 2.16 20.91
N TYR A 28 -6.65 1.02 21.30
CA TYR A 28 -5.55 0.41 20.56
C TYR A 28 -5.98 0.00 19.15
N LEU A 29 -7.14 -0.65 19.01
CA LEU A 29 -7.65 -1.07 17.71
C LEU A 29 -8.02 0.14 16.82
N ASP A 30 -8.63 1.18 17.37
CA ASP A 30 -8.93 2.42 16.63
C ASP A 30 -7.65 3.10 16.16
N LYS A 31 -6.65 3.20 17.03
CA LYS A 31 -5.33 3.74 16.67
C LYS A 31 -4.69 2.90 15.58
N LYS A 32 -4.70 1.56 15.73
CA LYS A 32 -4.15 0.63 14.74
C LYS A 32 -4.86 0.75 13.40
N CYS A 33 -6.20 0.77 13.38
CA CYS A 33 -6.99 0.99 12.16
C CYS A 33 -6.68 2.34 11.50
N ARG A 34 -6.61 3.43 12.27
CA ARG A 34 -6.27 4.75 11.74
C ARG A 34 -4.87 4.78 11.14
N VAL A 35 -3.93 4.11 11.81
CA VAL A 35 -2.56 3.96 11.37
C VAL A 35 -2.52 3.13 10.08
N GLU A 36 -3.12 1.94 10.02
CA GLU A 36 -3.21 1.10 8.81
C GLU A 36 -3.93 1.78 7.64
N ARG A 37 -4.94 2.62 7.91
CA ARG A 37 -5.64 3.43 6.89
C ARG A 37 -4.73 4.50 6.29
N ASN A 38 -3.85 5.10 7.09
CA ASN A 38 -3.00 6.22 6.67
C ASN A 38 -1.58 5.80 6.28
N GLU A 39 -1.13 4.64 6.73
CA GLU A 39 0.15 4.05 6.38
C GLU A 39 0.05 3.45 4.96
N THR A 40 0.73 4.11 4.03
CA THR A 40 1.41 3.40 2.93
C THR A 40 2.63 2.75 3.52
N ASN A 41 2.82 1.45 3.28
CA ASN A 41 4.03 0.77 3.70
C ASN A 41 5.23 1.55 3.14
N TYR A 42 5.94 2.27 4.01
CA TYR A 42 7.27 2.81 3.74
C TYR A 42 8.23 1.62 3.90
N GLU A 43 8.00 0.52 3.16
CA GLU A 43 9.16 -0.27 2.81
C GLU A 43 9.99 0.70 1.99
N GLU A 44 11.14 1.05 2.52
CA GLU A 44 12.32 1.13 1.70
C GLU A 44 12.44 -0.24 1.02
N GLU A 45 11.59 -0.46 0.01
CA GLU A 45 11.51 -1.69 -0.76
C GLU A 45 12.86 -1.72 -1.45
N LEU A 46 13.76 -2.51 -0.84
CA LEU A 46 15.02 -2.92 -1.41
C LEU A 46 14.73 -3.13 -2.89
N ALA A 47 15.33 -2.30 -3.74
CA ALA A 47 15.44 -2.64 -5.13
C ALA A 47 15.99 -4.06 -5.11
N VAL A 48 15.17 -5.06 -5.47
CA VAL A 48 15.58 -6.46 -5.41
C VAL A 48 16.89 -6.51 -6.18
N PRO A 49 18.04 -6.67 -5.52
CA PRO A 49 19.29 -6.70 -6.24
C PRO A 49 19.29 -8.07 -6.89
N GLY A 50 19.10 -8.12 -8.21
CA GLY A 50 19.46 -9.30 -8.98
C GLY A 50 18.38 -10.05 -9.74
N GLN A 51 17.24 -9.45 -10.12
CA GLN A 51 16.64 -9.90 -11.39
C GLN A 51 17.47 -9.29 -12.50
N GLY A 52 18.29 -10.13 -13.15
CA GLY A 52 19.09 -9.68 -14.28
C GLY A 52 18.18 -9.06 -15.33
N ILE A 53 18.67 -8.02 -16.02
CA ILE A 53 17.92 -7.39 -17.13
C ILE A 53 17.44 -8.47 -18.12
N GLU A 54 18.24 -9.51 -18.32
CA GLU A 54 17.90 -10.64 -19.18
C GLU A 54 16.75 -11.51 -18.65
N ASP A 55 16.65 -11.72 -17.33
CA ASP A 55 15.53 -12.47 -16.73
C ASP A 55 14.23 -11.70 -16.89
N LEU A 56 14.26 -10.38 -16.66
CA LEU A 56 13.13 -9.49 -16.85
C LEU A 56 12.64 -9.48 -18.31
N LEU A 57 13.57 -9.48 -19.26
CA LEU A 57 13.23 -9.54 -20.69
C LEU A 57 12.63 -10.90 -21.10
N ARG A 58 13.10 -12.01 -20.50
CA ARG A 58 12.51 -13.35 -20.73
C ARG A 58 11.11 -13.48 -20.15
N GLU A 59 10.88 -12.90 -18.98
CA GLU A 59 9.59 -12.94 -18.29
C GLU A 59 8.62 -11.85 -18.75
N ARG A 60 9.03 -10.98 -19.68
CA ARG A 60 8.27 -9.81 -20.14
C ARG A 60 6.82 -10.13 -20.48
N ASP A 61 6.58 -11.20 -21.24
CA ASP A 61 5.23 -11.57 -21.65
C ASP A 61 4.38 -12.02 -20.45
N LEU A 62 4.96 -12.76 -19.49
CA LEU A 62 4.30 -13.19 -18.24
C LEU A 62 4.02 -12.00 -17.29
N LEU A 63 4.94 -11.04 -17.25
CA LEU A 63 4.82 -9.84 -16.41
C LEU A 63 3.80 -8.85 -16.96
N SER A 64 3.50 -8.87 -18.26
CA SER A 64 2.54 -7.97 -18.91
C SER A 64 1.16 -8.03 -18.25
N ASP A 65 0.65 -9.24 -18.04
CA ASP A 65 -0.67 -9.48 -17.46
C ASP A 65 -0.69 -9.19 -15.97
N GLN A 66 0.45 -9.26 -15.29
CA GLN A 66 0.56 -8.92 -13.87
C GLN A 66 0.64 -7.41 -13.65
N ILE A 67 1.39 -6.70 -14.49
CA ILE A 67 1.61 -5.25 -14.40
C ILE A 67 0.36 -4.49 -14.84
N PHE A 68 -0.22 -4.86 -15.98
CA PHE A 68 -1.36 -4.19 -16.58
C PHE A 68 -2.64 -5.03 -16.49
N ARG A 69 -2.91 -5.58 -15.30
CA ARG A 69 -4.12 -6.39 -15.06
C ARG A 69 -5.37 -5.66 -15.53
N GLY A 70 -6.15 -6.35 -16.36
CA GLY A 70 -7.43 -5.85 -16.90
C GLY A 70 -7.31 -4.95 -18.13
N VAL A 71 -6.09 -4.52 -18.51
CA VAL A 71 -5.87 -3.71 -19.71
C VAL A 71 -5.87 -4.62 -20.93
N ILE A 72 -6.72 -4.29 -21.91
CA ILE A 72 -6.77 -4.99 -23.20
C ILE A 72 -5.44 -4.77 -23.92
N GLU A 73 -4.89 -5.84 -24.49
CA GLU A 73 -3.62 -5.79 -25.23
C GLU A 73 -2.46 -5.24 -24.38
N SER A 74 -2.44 -5.56 -23.08
CA SER A 74 -1.37 -5.27 -22.10
C SER A 74 0.05 -5.46 -22.67
N ARG A 75 0.25 -6.50 -23.47
CA ARG A 75 1.51 -6.80 -24.16
C ARG A 75 1.95 -5.70 -25.12
N LEU A 76 1.05 -5.13 -25.92
CA LEU A 76 1.38 -4.06 -26.88
C LEU A 76 1.86 -2.80 -26.16
N LEU A 77 1.34 -2.53 -24.96
CA LEU A 77 1.80 -1.41 -24.13
C LEU A 77 3.20 -1.64 -23.60
N LEU A 78 3.55 -2.87 -23.23
CA LEU A 78 4.93 -3.21 -22.86
C LEU A 78 5.89 -3.12 -24.04
N ASP A 79 5.47 -3.52 -25.24
CA ASP A 79 6.28 -3.40 -26.46
C ASP A 79 6.63 -1.95 -26.80
N GLN A 80 5.83 -0.97 -26.34
CA GLN A 80 6.11 0.45 -26.49
C GLN A 80 7.15 0.99 -25.48
N ILE A 81 7.50 0.21 -24.45
CA ILE A 81 8.49 0.61 -23.45
C ILE A 81 9.90 0.25 -23.96
N GLU A 82 10.53 1.20 -24.65
CA GLU A 82 11.89 1.02 -25.17
C GLU A 82 12.99 1.16 -24.10
N ASP A 83 12.76 2.00 -23.08
CA ASP A 83 13.73 2.18 -21.98
C ASP A 83 13.55 1.06 -20.94
N TYR A 84 14.51 0.14 -20.92
CA TYR A 84 14.53 -0.99 -19.97
C TYR A 84 14.47 -0.55 -18.50
N ARG A 85 14.92 0.67 -18.17
CA ARG A 85 14.86 1.21 -16.81
C ARG A 85 13.43 1.56 -16.42
N ILE A 86 12.59 1.96 -17.37
CA ILE A 86 11.15 2.16 -17.15
C ILE A 86 10.50 0.81 -16.87
N PHE A 87 10.84 -0.21 -17.66
CA PHE A 87 10.33 -1.56 -17.44
C PHE A 87 10.73 -2.09 -16.05
N GLN A 88 12.02 -2.00 -15.71
CA GLN A 88 12.52 -2.36 -14.38
C GLN A 88 11.81 -1.57 -13.27
N ALA A 89 11.61 -0.27 -13.47
CA ALA A 89 10.94 0.59 -12.50
C ALA A 89 9.50 0.14 -12.22
N ILE A 90 8.72 -0.11 -13.28
CA ILE A 90 7.33 -0.55 -13.17
C ILE A 90 7.23 -1.95 -12.56
N THR A 91 8.10 -2.89 -12.97
CA THR A 91 8.12 -4.25 -12.42
C THR A 91 8.46 -4.24 -10.93
N SER A 92 9.30 -3.32 -10.49
CA SER A 92 9.69 -3.19 -9.07
C SER A 92 8.58 -2.68 -8.16
N LEU A 93 7.49 -2.12 -8.70
CA LEU A 93 6.39 -1.58 -7.88
C LEU A 93 5.68 -2.70 -7.10
N ALA A 94 5.20 -2.38 -5.91
CA ALA A 94 4.30 -3.27 -5.19
C ALA A 94 3.00 -3.51 -5.98
N GLU A 95 2.35 -4.66 -5.82
CA GLU A 95 1.10 -4.98 -6.54
C GLU A 95 0.03 -3.90 -6.38
N ARG A 96 -0.15 -3.36 -5.16
CA ARG A 96 -1.08 -2.24 -4.94
C ARG A 96 -0.70 -0.97 -5.70
N GLN A 97 0.59 -0.71 -5.87
CA GLN A 97 1.07 0.45 -6.64
C GLN A 97 0.80 0.26 -8.13
N LYS A 98 0.98 -0.96 -8.66
CA LYS A 98 0.63 -1.32 -10.04
C LYS A 98 -0.87 -1.10 -10.28
N ASP A 99 -1.73 -1.65 -9.41
CA ASP A 99 -3.20 -1.48 -9.53
C ASP A 99 -3.61 0.01 -9.54
N VAL A 100 -3.05 0.81 -8.64
CA VAL A 100 -3.34 2.24 -8.55
C VAL A 100 -2.85 3.00 -9.79
N ILE A 101 -1.66 2.69 -10.30
CA ILE A 101 -1.14 3.32 -11.53
C ILE A 101 -2.00 2.94 -12.73
N VAL A 102 -2.37 1.67 -12.86
CA VAL A 102 -3.20 1.19 -13.96
C VAL A 102 -4.53 1.93 -13.99
N LEU A 103 -5.24 1.97 -12.86
CA LEU A 103 -6.52 2.67 -12.74
C LEU A 103 -6.39 4.17 -12.99
N ARG A 104 -5.31 4.79 -12.53
CA ARG A 104 -5.11 6.24 -12.66
C ARG A 104 -4.74 6.67 -14.08
N ILE A 105 -3.87 5.92 -14.76
CA ILE A 105 -3.31 6.32 -16.06
C ILE A 105 -4.14 5.78 -17.21
N PHE A 106 -4.50 4.49 -17.20
CA PHE A 106 -5.20 3.87 -18.34
C PHE A 106 -6.72 4.04 -18.27
N TYR A 107 -7.28 4.09 -17.07
CA TYR A 107 -8.73 4.22 -16.87
C TYR A 107 -9.15 5.59 -16.34
N GLU A 108 -8.20 6.53 -16.19
CA GLU A 108 -8.40 7.91 -15.77
C GLU A 108 -9.23 8.08 -14.48
N LYS A 109 -9.17 7.08 -13.58
CA LYS A 109 -9.97 7.08 -12.35
C LYS A 109 -9.51 8.16 -11.38
N SER A 110 -10.48 8.80 -10.71
CA SER A 110 -10.22 9.67 -9.57
C SER A 110 -9.68 8.87 -8.38
N PHE A 111 -8.93 9.50 -7.45
CA PHE A 111 -8.45 8.82 -6.25
C PHE A 111 -9.60 8.25 -5.40
N ARG A 112 -10.76 8.91 -5.42
CA ARG A 112 -11.98 8.40 -4.79
C ARG A 112 -12.46 7.10 -5.42
N GLU A 113 -12.58 7.05 -6.76
CA GLU A 113 -12.96 5.82 -7.47
C GLU A 113 -11.93 4.70 -7.27
N ILE A 114 -10.63 5.03 -7.31
CA ILE A 114 -9.56 4.05 -7.06
C ILE A 114 -9.70 3.48 -5.64
N GLY A 115 -9.94 4.33 -4.64
CA GLY A 115 -10.19 3.89 -3.28
C GLY A 115 -11.36 2.91 -3.18
N LEU A 116 -12.46 3.20 -3.87
CA LEU A 116 -13.62 2.31 -3.93
C LEU A 116 -13.32 0.97 -4.62
N ILE A 117 -12.58 0.99 -5.74
CA ILE A 117 -12.25 -0.22 -6.52
C ILE A 117 -11.27 -1.12 -5.77
N VAL A 118 -10.21 -0.55 -5.19
CA VAL A 118 -9.12 -1.31 -4.54
C VAL A 118 -9.42 -1.58 -3.05
N GLY A 119 -10.49 -0.99 -2.50
CA GLY A 119 -10.86 -1.15 -1.10
C GLY A 119 -9.92 -0.40 -0.14
N MET A 120 -9.63 0.86 -0.46
CA MET A 120 -8.83 1.75 0.40
C MET A 120 -9.42 3.17 0.47
N GLU A 121 -8.95 3.97 1.43
CA GLU A 121 -9.35 5.37 1.52
C GLU A 121 -8.78 6.20 0.36
N GLU A 122 -9.51 7.24 -0.06
CA GLU A 122 -9.10 8.16 -1.13
C GLU A 122 -7.70 8.73 -0.89
N LYS A 123 -7.40 9.16 0.34
CA LYS A 123 -6.07 9.70 0.68
C LYS A 123 -4.98 8.63 0.58
N LYS A 124 -5.30 7.38 0.90
CA LYS A 124 -4.37 6.26 0.75
C LYS A 124 -4.11 5.96 -0.72
N ALA A 125 -5.12 6.02 -1.58
CA ALA A 125 -4.97 5.87 -3.03
C ALA A 125 -4.06 6.96 -3.61
N GLU A 126 -4.28 8.22 -3.23
CA GLU A 126 -3.44 9.36 -3.61
C GLU A 126 -1.98 9.17 -3.18
N ASN A 127 -1.74 8.86 -1.90
CA ASN A 127 -0.39 8.61 -1.39
C ASN A 127 0.28 7.42 -2.09
N THR A 128 -0.47 6.34 -2.35
CA THR A 128 0.03 5.15 -3.05
C THR A 128 0.48 5.50 -4.47
N TYR A 129 -0.29 6.32 -5.18
CA TYR A 129 0.05 6.80 -6.52
C TYR A 129 1.36 7.61 -6.52
N TYR A 130 1.46 8.63 -5.66
CA TYR A 130 2.65 9.49 -5.64
C TYR A 130 3.91 8.74 -5.17
N ASN A 131 3.77 7.79 -4.25
CA ASN A 131 4.89 6.93 -3.84
C ASN A 131 5.36 6.03 -5.00
N ALA A 132 4.45 5.48 -5.80
CA ALA A 132 4.80 4.70 -6.98
C ALA A 132 5.54 5.56 -8.02
N VAL A 133 5.03 6.77 -8.32
CA VAL A 133 5.68 7.73 -9.23
C VAL A 133 7.07 8.13 -8.71
N LYS A 134 7.21 8.38 -7.40
CA LYS A 134 8.49 8.68 -6.77
C LYS A 134 9.49 7.52 -6.92
N LYS A 135 9.03 6.27 -6.78
CA LYS A 135 9.87 5.07 -6.97
C LYS A 135 10.34 4.95 -8.42
N ILE A 136 9.45 5.15 -9.39
CA ILE A 136 9.81 5.17 -10.81
C ILE A 136 10.89 6.22 -11.09
N ARG A 137 10.69 7.46 -10.65
CA ARG A 137 11.67 8.55 -10.84
C ARG A 137 13.03 8.23 -10.24
N LYS A 138 13.06 7.62 -9.05
CA LYS A 138 14.31 7.22 -8.37
C LYS A 138 15.11 6.22 -9.22
N ILE A 139 14.44 5.24 -9.83
CA ILE A 139 15.10 4.19 -10.65
C ILE A 139 15.57 4.76 -11.99
N LEU A 140 14.82 5.67 -12.59
CA LEU A 140 15.20 6.32 -13.85
C LEU A 140 16.38 7.29 -13.72
N GLY A 141 16.93 7.47 -12.51
CA GLY A 141 18.03 8.40 -12.26
C GLY A 141 17.58 9.85 -12.19
N GLY A 142 16.29 10.10 -11.91
CA GLY A 142 15.79 11.43 -11.61
C GLY A 142 16.53 11.98 -10.40
N ALA A 143 17.45 12.90 -10.64
CA ALA A 143 18.12 13.68 -9.62
C ALA A 143 17.07 14.33 -8.71
N ARG A 144 17.46 14.54 -7.46
CA ARG A 144 16.65 15.20 -6.42
C ARG A 144 16.40 16.67 -6.79
N ASP A 145 15.54 16.94 -7.75
CA ASP A 145 14.99 18.28 -7.94
C ASP A 145 13.61 18.29 -7.34
N GLY A 146 13.57 18.71 -6.08
CA GLY A 146 12.34 19.03 -5.38
C GLY A 146 11.74 20.29 -5.97
N ILE A 147 10.50 20.15 -6.46
CA ILE A 147 9.45 21.18 -6.41
C ILE A 147 8.16 20.44 -6.05
#